data_AF-A0A538LWB6-F1
#
_entry.id   AF-A0A538LWB6-F1
#
_cell.length_a   1.000
_cell.length_b   1.000
_cell.length_c   1.000
_cell.angle_alpha   90.00
_cell.angle_beta   90.00
_cell.angle_gamma   90.00
#
_symmetry.space_group_name_H-M   'P 1'
#
loop_
_entity.id
_entity.type
_entity.pdbx_description
1 polymer ?
#
loop_
_entity_poly.entity_id
_entity_poly.type
_entity_poly.pdbx_seq_one_letter_code
_entity_poly.pdbx_strand_id
1 'polypeptide(L)'
;MAGDQERREGRSEGEAAPRAAQAADASGPGERRQRLRTDIRDASFPTAVRGYERRAVDTYVERVNRVIAELEVGSSPQAAVKHALDRVGDQTSGVLQRARQAAEEITGTAIAEAEETISQAKAEAEQILEELKLQAHQLRGRSKEEADEILARAKAGAEELMRDAQQQARTVQDQAEARVRELQADTDSAWEARGKLLEDLPRIATELMEVAGGAAARLQRPKGKGIATGDGGAKGSGSAPAPRGQLRPEEPTLAHSRAQKSRPRRPPTPDPGRISSTSP
;
A
#
# COMPACT_ATOMS: atom_id res chain seq x y z
N MET A 1 9.71 -37.33 -13.05
CA MET A 1 9.88 -37.93 -14.39
C MET A 1 11.14 -38.80 -14.37
N ALA A 2 10.96 -40.06 -13.99
CA ALA A 2 11.88 -41.20 -14.06
C ALA A 2 11.08 -42.41 -13.52
N GLY A 3 11.22 -43.64 -14.01
CA GLY A 3 11.93 -44.11 -15.20
C GLY A 3 11.67 -45.61 -15.39
N ASP A 4 11.46 -46.02 -16.64
CA ASP A 4 11.55 -47.38 -17.22
C ASP A 4 10.86 -48.63 -16.58
N GLN A 5 10.13 -49.32 -17.49
CA GLN A 5 10.19 -50.77 -17.78
C GLN A 5 9.60 -51.84 -16.84
N GLU A 6 8.45 -52.35 -17.31
CA GLU A 6 8.22 -53.73 -17.79
C GLU A 6 8.22 -54.98 -16.87
N ARG A 7 7.32 -55.90 -17.27
CA ARG A 7 7.34 -57.38 -17.10
C ARG A 7 7.50 -57.96 -15.70
N ARG A 8 6.40 -58.57 -15.22
CA ARG A 8 6.39 -60.03 -14.96
C ARG A 8 5.14 -60.69 -15.52
N GLU A 9 5.33 -61.82 -16.17
CA GLU A 9 4.25 -62.71 -16.61
C GLU A 9 3.83 -63.62 -15.44
N GLY A 10 2.53 -63.88 -15.31
CA GLY A 10 1.95 -64.71 -14.24
C GLY A 10 1.02 -65.76 -14.80
N ARG A 11 1.59 -66.89 -15.25
CA ARG A 11 0.85 -68.01 -15.85
C ARG A 11 0.23 -68.91 -14.79
N SER A 12 -1.08 -69.10 -14.83
CA SER A 12 -1.76 -70.24 -14.22
C SER A 12 -2.95 -70.66 -15.08
N GLU A 13 -3.03 -71.95 -15.39
CA GLU A 13 -3.98 -72.53 -16.34
C GLU A 13 -5.07 -73.30 -15.60
N GLY A 14 -6.26 -73.37 -16.22
CA GLY A 14 -7.23 -74.43 -15.97
C GLY A 14 -8.24 -74.20 -14.84
N GLU A 15 -9.50 -74.01 -15.23
CA GLU A 15 -10.52 -74.98 -14.82
C GLU A 15 -11.53 -75.20 -15.97
N ALA A 16 -11.62 -76.43 -16.47
CA ALA A 16 -12.37 -76.76 -17.67
C ALA A 16 -13.51 -77.75 -17.38
N ALA A 17 -14.71 -77.20 -17.16
CA ALA A 17 -16.01 -77.88 -17.15
C ALA A 17 -16.26 -78.89 -16.00
N PRO A 18 -17.52 -78.96 -15.53
CA PRO A 18 -18.34 -80.08 -16.03
C PRO A 18 -19.73 -79.64 -16.56
N ARG A 19 -19.81 -79.26 -17.84
CA ARG A 19 -21.07 -79.09 -18.59
C ARG A 19 -21.38 -80.34 -19.44
N ALA A 20 -21.62 -81.47 -18.79
CA ALA A 20 -21.92 -82.74 -19.47
C ALA A 20 -22.91 -83.67 -18.73
N ALA A 21 -23.65 -83.17 -17.72
CA ALA A 21 -24.50 -84.00 -16.85
C ALA A 21 -25.93 -83.47 -16.60
N GLN A 22 -26.38 -82.45 -17.35
CA GLN A 22 -27.73 -81.86 -17.20
C GLN A 22 -28.38 -81.62 -18.57
N ALA A 23 -28.64 -82.71 -19.29
CA ALA A 23 -29.32 -82.72 -20.58
C ALA A 23 -30.54 -83.68 -20.62
N ALA A 24 -31.15 -83.93 -19.46
CA ALA A 24 -32.20 -84.95 -19.28
C ALA A 24 -33.53 -84.45 -18.65
N ASP A 25 -33.61 -83.19 -18.20
CA ASP A 25 -34.87 -82.56 -17.73
C ASP A 25 -35.23 -81.29 -18.52
N ALA A 26 -34.90 -81.28 -19.82
CA ALA A 26 -35.06 -80.12 -20.69
C ALA A 26 -36.53 -79.80 -21.08
N SER A 27 -37.52 -80.61 -20.67
CA SER A 27 -38.94 -80.22 -20.79
C SER A 27 -39.31 -79.26 -19.65
N GLY A 28 -39.26 -77.97 -19.94
CA GLY A 28 -39.56 -76.91 -18.96
C GLY A 28 -40.98 -77.03 -18.36
N PRO A 29 -41.26 -76.34 -17.23
CA PRO A 29 -42.58 -76.40 -16.58
C PRO A 29 -43.74 -76.04 -17.50
N GLY A 30 -43.51 -75.18 -18.51
CA GLY A 30 -44.48 -74.88 -19.57
C GLY A 30 -44.85 -76.11 -20.41
N GLU A 31 -43.87 -76.86 -20.92
CA GLU A 31 -44.12 -78.07 -21.72
C GLU A 31 -44.83 -79.16 -20.91
N ARG A 32 -44.41 -79.38 -19.66
CA ARG A 32 -45.05 -80.35 -18.75
C ARG A 32 -46.52 -79.98 -18.54
N ARG A 33 -46.82 -78.72 -18.24
CA ARG A 33 -48.19 -78.20 -18.13
C ARG A 33 -48.97 -78.29 -19.45
N GLN A 34 -48.30 -78.15 -20.60
CA GLN A 34 -48.96 -78.20 -21.90
C GLN A 34 -49.34 -79.64 -22.29
N ARG A 35 -48.46 -80.63 -22.05
CA ARG A 35 -48.80 -82.06 -22.20
C ARG A 35 -49.95 -82.47 -21.29
N LEU A 36 -49.86 -82.15 -19.99
CA LEU A 36 -50.91 -82.44 -19.00
C LEU A 36 -52.27 -81.78 -19.33
N ARG A 37 -52.28 -80.65 -20.04
CA ARG A 37 -53.51 -80.01 -20.54
C ARG A 37 -54.12 -80.73 -21.74
N THR A 38 -53.31 -81.33 -22.61
CA THR A 38 -53.79 -82.19 -23.71
C THR A 38 -54.35 -83.50 -23.15
N ASP A 39 -53.62 -84.15 -22.23
CA ASP A 39 -54.01 -85.41 -21.57
C ASP A 39 -55.35 -85.32 -20.81
N ILE A 40 -55.76 -84.11 -20.39
CA ILE A 40 -57.04 -83.84 -19.74
C ILE A 40 -58.16 -83.54 -20.75
N ARG A 41 -57.84 -83.00 -21.93
CA ARG A 41 -58.83 -82.67 -22.96
C ARG A 41 -59.22 -83.87 -23.83
N ASP A 42 -58.25 -84.69 -24.19
CA ASP A 42 -58.43 -85.82 -25.11
C ASP A 42 -58.66 -87.15 -24.34
N ALA A 43 -59.27 -87.06 -23.15
CA ALA A 43 -59.47 -88.18 -22.24
C ALA A 43 -60.57 -89.13 -22.72
N SER A 44 -60.19 -90.37 -23.04
CA SER A 44 -61.10 -91.46 -23.43
C SER A 44 -61.25 -92.48 -22.30
N PHE A 45 -62.48 -92.95 -22.07
CA PHE A 45 -62.83 -93.81 -20.93
C PHE A 45 -63.37 -95.17 -21.40
N PRO A 46 -62.79 -96.31 -20.96
CA PRO A 46 -63.35 -97.63 -21.23
C PRO A 46 -64.78 -97.77 -20.70
N THR A 47 -65.66 -98.40 -21.50
CA THR A 47 -67.04 -98.72 -21.10
C THR A 47 -67.14 -100.16 -20.59
N ALA A 48 -67.57 -100.30 -19.34
CA ALA A 48 -68.03 -101.54 -18.76
C ALA A 48 -69.53 -101.79 -19.05
N VAL A 49 -70.04 -102.95 -18.62
CA VAL A 49 -71.40 -103.46 -18.90
C VAL A 49 -72.55 -102.51 -18.49
N ARG A 50 -72.29 -101.50 -17.63
CA ARG A 50 -73.25 -100.46 -17.25
C ARG A 50 -72.62 -99.04 -17.16
N GLY A 51 -71.84 -98.65 -18.17
CA GLY A 51 -71.28 -97.30 -18.29
C GLY A 51 -69.76 -97.25 -18.15
N TYR A 52 -69.17 -96.07 -17.96
CA TYR A 52 -67.71 -95.91 -17.88
C TYR A 52 -67.09 -96.65 -16.69
N GLU A 53 -65.87 -97.15 -16.87
CA GLU A 53 -65.14 -97.80 -15.78
C GLU A 53 -64.82 -96.79 -14.68
N ARG A 54 -65.44 -96.98 -13.51
CA ARG A 54 -65.26 -96.09 -12.35
C ARG A 54 -63.78 -95.84 -12.01
N ARG A 55 -62.91 -96.86 -12.07
CA ARG A 55 -61.48 -96.70 -11.77
C ARG A 55 -60.76 -95.75 -12.74
N ALA A 56 -61.12 -95.79 -14.02
CA ALA A 56 -60.58 -94.86 -15.02
C ALA A 56 -61.05 -93.42 -14.76
N VAL A 57 -62.31 -93.25 -14.35
CA VAL A 57 -62.87 -91.94 -13.96
C VAL A 57 -62.22 -91.43 -12.67
N ASP A 58 -62.12 -92.25 -11.62
CA ASP A 58 -61.47 -91.90 -10.35
C ASP A 58 -60.00 -91.49 -10.59
N THR A 59 -59.25 -92.24 -11.41
CA THR A 59 -57.85 -91.93 -11.81
C THR A 59 -57.74 -90.61 -12.60
N TYR A 60 -58.75 -90.28 -13.42
CA TYR A 60 -58.81 -89.01 -14.15
C TYR A 60 -59.16 -87.84 -13.22
N VAL A 61 -60.10 -88.03 -12.28
CA VAL A 61 -60.45 -87.01 -11.28
C VAL A 61 -59.25 -86.69 -10.38
N GLU A 62 -58.50 -87.70 -9.93
CA GLU A 62 -57.23 -87.52 -9.21
C GLU A 62 -56.21 -86.72 -10.06
N ARG A 63 -56.09 -87.03 -11.35
CA ARG A 63 -55.19 -86.30 -12.28
C ARG A 63 -55.62 -84.85 -12.49
N VAL A 64 -56.92 -84.59 -12.65
CA VAL A 64 -57.48 -83.24 -12.79
C VAL A 64 -57.29 -82.44 -11.50
N ASN A 65 -57.62 -83.02 -10.34
CA ASN A 65 -57.42 -82.37 -9.04
C ASN A 65 -55.94 -82.07 -8.78
N ARG A 66 -55.04 -82.97 -9.16
CA ARG A 66 -53.59 -82.73 -9.13
C ARG A 66 -53.17 -81.58 -10.04
N VAL A 67 -53.70 -81.49 -11.27
CA VAL A 67 -53.38 -80.37 -12.18
C VAL A 67 -54.00 -79.05 -11.70
N ILE A 68 -55.16 -79.07 -11.04
CA ILE A 68 -55.71 -77.90 -10.34
C ILE A 68 -54.74 -77.48 -9.22
N ALA A 69 -54.30 -78.40 -8.36
CA ALA A 69 -53.32 -78.10 -7.31
C ALA A 69 -51.97 -77.60 -7.84
N GLU A 70 -51.42 -78.20 -8.91
CA GLU A 70 -50.20 -77.73 -9.59
C GLU A 70 -50.36 -76.35 -10.27
N LEU A 71 -51.59 -75.96 -10.61
CA LEU A 71 -51.94 -74.63 -11.10
C LEU A 71 -52.16 -73.64 -9.94
N GLU A 72 -52.79 -74.05 -8.84
CA GLU A 72 -53.05 -73.22 -7.65
C GLU A 72 -51.77 -72.93 -6.84
N VAL A 73 -50.88 -73.91 -6.68
CA VAL A 73 -49.51 -73.71 -6.15
C VAL A 73 -48.68 -72.80 -7.08
N GLY A 74 -49.07 -72.67 -8.35
CA GLY A 74 -48.55 -71.69 -9.29
C GLY A 74 -49.43 -70.44 -9.49
N SER A 75 -50.51 -70.27 -8.73
CA SER A 75 -51.52 -69.23 -8.93
C SER A 75 -51.28 -68.05 -7.98
N SER A 76 -51.03 -66.83 -8.43
CA SER A 76 -50.86 -66.37 -9.81
C SER A 76 -49.42 -65.87 -10.03
N PRO A 77 -48.88 -65.94 -11.27
CA PRO A 77 -47.72 -65.14 -11.66
C PRO A 77 -47.87 -63.65 -11.28
N GLN A 78 -49.09 -63.12 -11.25
CA GLN A 78 -49.37 -61.75 -10.80
C GLN A 78 -49.13 -61.55 -9.30
N ALA A 79 -49.32 -62.57 -8.45
CA ALA A 79 -48.99 -62.50 -7.02
C ALA A 79 -47.47 -62.53 -6.80
N ALA A 80 -46.76 -63.37 -7.56
CA ALA A 80 -45.28 -63.38 -7.55
C ALA A 80 -44.69 -62.06 -8.07
N VAL A 81 -45.25 -61.50 -9.15
CA VAL A 81 -44.88 -60.17 -9.67
C VAL A 81 -45.19 -59.07 -8.66
N LYS A 82 -46.36 -59.10 -7.99
CA LYS A 82 -46.67 -58.16 -6.91
C LYS A 82 -45.62 -58.23 -5.79
N HIS A 83 -45.31 -59.43 -5.29
CA HIS A 83 -44.27 -59.63 -4.27
C HIS A 83 -42.83 -59.35 -4.75
N ALA A 84 -42.60 -59.14 -6.05
CA ALA A 84 -41.35 -58.59 -6.57
C ALA A 84 -41.39 -57.06 -6.58
N LEU A 85 -42.50 -56.46 -7.04
CA LEU A 85 -42.72 -55.02 -7.06
C LEU A 85 -42.75 -54.40 -5.65
N ASP A 86 -43.47 -55.02 -4.71
CA ASP A 86 -43.52 -54.59 -3.30
C ASP A 86 -42.10 -54.51 -2.72
N ARG A 87 -41.29 -55.56 -2.97
CA ARG A 87 -39.91 -55.70 -2.49
C ARG A 87 -38.94 -54.72 -3.15
N VAL A 88 -39.14 -54.40 -4.43
CA VAL A 88 -38.40 -53.34 -5.13
C VAL A 88 -38.82 -51.98 -4.59
N GLY A 89 -40.10 -51.78 -4.24
CA GLY A 89 -40.59 -50.58 -3.55
C GLY A 89 -39.91 -50.37 -2.19
N ASP A 90 -39.86 -51.41 -1.36
CA ASP A 90 -39.14 -51.39 -0.07
C ASP A 90 -37.65 -51.08 -0.26
N GLN A 91 -36.99 -51.73 -1.22
CA GLN A 91 -35.59 -51.48 -1.56
C GLN A 91 -35.35 -50.04 -2.05
N THR A 92 -36.21 -49.51 -2.92
CA THR A 92 -36.14 -48.13 -3.42
C THR A 92 -36.39 -47.13 -2.29
N SER A 93 -37.38 -47.36 -1.43
CA SER A 93 -37.64 -46.53 -0.25
C SER A 93 -36.44 -46.50 0.69
N GLY A 94 -35.86 -47.67 1.00
CA GLY A 94 -34.65 -47.80 1.81
C GLY A 94 -33.38 -47.26 1.15
N VAL A 95 -33.33 -47.10 -0.17
CA VAL A 95 -32.27 -46.35 -0.88
C VAL A 95 -32.51 -44.84 -0.77
N LEU A 96 -33.73 -44.37 -1.03
CA LEU A 96 -34.10 -42.95 -0.93
C LEU A 96 -33.94 -42.40 0.50
N GLN A 97 -34.30 -43.18 1.52
CA GLN A 97 -34.10 -42.80 2.93
C GLN A 97 -32.61 -42.64 3.27
N ARG A 98 -31.75 -43.58 2.84
CA ARG A 98 -30.29 -43.48 3.06
C ARG A 98 -29.65 -42.37 2.23
N ALA A 99 -30.11 -42.14 1.01
CA ALA A 99 -29.66 -41.02 0.18
C ALA A 99 -30.03 -39.67 0.80
N ARG A 100 -31.24 -39.57 1.39
CA ARG A 100 -31.67 -38.40 2.15
C ARG A 100 -30.83 -38.21 3.41
N GLN A 101 -30.63 -39.26 4.22
CA GLN A 101 -29.81 -39.18 5.42
C GLN A 101 -28.37 -38.74 5.09
N ALA A 102 -27.75 -39.33 4.06
CA ALA A 102 -26.43 -38.93 3.60
C ALA A 102 -26.39 -37.48 3.11
N ALA A 103 -27.45 -36.97 2.47
CA ALA A 103 -27.54 -35.56 2.08
C ALA A 103 -27.71 -34.63 3.29
N GLU A 104 -28.46 -35.03 4.33
CA GLU A 104 -28.61 -34.30 5.59
C GLU A 104 -27.30 -34.31 6.41
N GLU A 105 -26.54 -35.41 6.38
CA GLU A 105 -25.19 -35.50 6.97
C GLU A 105 -24.19 -34.60 6.22
N ILE A 106 -24.11 -34.70 4.88
CA ILE A 106 -23.19 -33.89 4.05
C ILE A 106 -23.50 -32.39 4.15
N THR A 107 -24.77 -32.01 4.19
CA THR A 107 -25.16 -30.60 4.37
C THR A 107 -24.87 -30.11 5.80
N GLY A 108 -25.05 -30.96 6.81
CA GLY A 108 -24.64 -30.68 8.18
C GLY A 108 -23.14 -30.41 8.34
N THR A 109 -22.28 -31.28 7.78
CA THR A 109 -20.83 -31.08 7.84
C THR A 109 -20.39 -29.87 7.03
N ALA A 110 -20.91 -29.68 5.81
CA ALA A 110 -20.56 -28.53 4.97
C ALA A 110 -20.98 -27.18 5.59
N ILE A 111 -22.09 -27.12 6.35
CA ILE A 111 -22.47 -25.92 7.10
C ILE A 111 -21.52 -25.71 8.28
N ALA A 112 -21.18 -26.75 9.05
CA ALA A 112 -20.25 -26.64 10.17
C ALA A 112 -18.85 -26.18 9.74
N GLU A 113 -18.31 -26.73 8.65
CA GLU A 113 -17.02 -26.33 8.06
C GLU A 113 -17.07 -24.88 7.54
N ALA A 114 -18.19 -24.45 6.95
CA ALA A 114 -18.39 -23.07 6.52
C ALA A 114 -18.49 -22.10 7.72
N GLU A 115 -19.18 -22.47 8.80
CA GLU A 115 -19.26 -21.66 10.01
C GLU A 115 -17.90 -21.58 10.73
N GLU A 116 -17.15 -22.68 10.82
CA GLU A 116 -15.79 -22.69 11.37
C GLU A 116 -14.85 -21.78 10.56
N THR A 117 -14.76 -21.96 9.24
CA THR A 117 -13.88 -21.13 8.39
C THR A 117 -14.27 -19.65 8.41
N ILE A 118 -15.57 -19.32 8.47
CA ILE A 118 -16.05 -17.94 8.67
C ILE A 118 -15.65 -17.41 10.07
N SER A 119 -15.65 -18.25 11.11
CA SER A 119 -15.22 -17.83 12.45
C SER A 119 -13.71 -17.58 12.55
N GLN A 120 -12.90 -18.45 11.92
CA GLN A 120 -11.44 -18.31 11.84
C GLN A 120 -11.06 -17.02 11.07
N ALA A 121 -11.64 -16.83 9.87
CA ALA A 121 -11.37 -15.64 9.05
C ALA A 121 -11.79 -14.32 9.73
N LYS A 122 -12.83 -14.33 10.58
CA LYS A 122 -13.20 -13.18 11.42
C LYS A 122 -12.17 -12.92 12.51
N ALA A 123 -11.75 -13.95 13.24
CA ALA A 123 -10.74 -13.83 14.29
C ALA A 123 -9.39 -13.32 13.76
N GLU A 124 -8.96 -13.83 12.60
CA GLU A 124 -7.76 -13.34 11.89
C GLU A 124 -7.91 -11.88 11.46
N ALA A 125 -9.05 -11.50 10.87
CA ALA A 125 -9.32 -10.12 10.49
C ALA A 125 -9.34 -9.16 11.69
N GLU A 126 -9.90 -9.58 12.83
CA GLU A 126 -9.89 -8.80 14.08
C GLU A 126 -8.47 -8.65 14.64
N GLN A 127 -7.66 -9.72 14.64
CA GLN A 127 -6.25 -9.65 15.05
C GLN A 127 -5.44 -8.69 14.16
N ILE A 128 -5.58 -8.78 12.84
CA ILE A 128 -4.92 -7.88 11.88
C ILE A 128 -5.38 -6.43 12.10
N LEU A 129 -6.67 -6.20 12.39
CA LEU A 129 -7.18 -4.85 12.67
C LEU A 129 -6.64 -4.27 13.99
N GLU A 130 -6.50 -5.07 15.05
CA GLU A 130 -5.87 -4.61 16.30
C GLU A 130 -4.37 -4.37 16.15
N GLU A 131 -3.65 -5.20 15.40
CA GLU A 131 -2.24 -4.95 15.09
C GLU A 131 -2.08 -3.65 14.28
N LEU A 132 -2.88 -3.46 13.22
CA LEU A 132 -2.84 -2.23 12.41
C LEU A 132 -3.20 -0.98 13.22
N LYS A 133 -4.16 -1.07 14.15
CA LYS A 133 -4.46 0.03 15.10
C LYS A 133 -3.25 0.32 15.99
N LEU A 134 -2.61 -0.71 16.56
CA LEU A 134 -1.43 -0.55 17.41
C LEU A 134 -0.25 0.05 16.64
N GLN A 135 0.05 -0.44 15.44
CA GLN A 135 1.09 0.10 14.56
C GLN A 135 0.80 1.56 14.18
N ALA A 136 -0.44 1.89 13.82
CA ALA A 136 -0.85 3.27 13.50
C ALA A 136 -0.74 4.21 14.71
N HIS A 137 -1.09 3.74 15.92
CA HIS A 137 -0.91 4.49 17.16
C HIS A 137 0.57 4.71 17.49
N GLN A 138 1.43 3.70 17.32
CA GLN A 138 2.88 3.82 17.51
C GLN A 138 3.51 4.81 16.51
N LEU A 139 3.16 4.70 15.23
CA LEU A 139 3.66 5.60 14.18
C LEU A 139 3.24 7.04 14.47
N ARG A 140 1.97 7.28 14.81
CA ARG A 140 1.47 8.61 15.20
C ARG A 140 2.13 9.14 16.47
N GLY A 141 2.52 8.27 17.41
CA GLY A 141 3.32 8.62 18.58
C GLY A 141 4.70 9.14 18.17
N ARG A 142 5.48 8.32 17.47
CA ARG A 142 6.84 8.67 17.00
C ARG A 142 6.85 9.95 16.16
N SER A 143 5.97 10.08 15.17
CA SER A 143 5.90 11.29 14.34
C SER A 143 5.47 12.54 15.11
N LYS A 144 4.78 12.41 16.26
CA LYS A 144 4.53 13.53 17.17
C LYS A 144 5.76 13.87 18.00
N GLU A 145 6.44 12.86 18.54
CA GLU A 145 7.67 13.02 19.32
C GLU A 145 8.80 13.66 18.48
N GLU A 146 8.97 13.21 17.24
CA GLU A 146 9.88 13.79 16.25
C GLU A 146 9.52 15.25 15.93
N ALA A 147 8.24 15.57 15.75
CA ALA A 147 7.78 16.93 15.48
C ALA A 147 7.96 17.87 16.69
N ASP A 148 7.63 17.40 17.89
CA ASP A 148 7.82 18.14 19.14
C ASP A 148 9.33 18.36 19.41
N GLU A 149 10.20 17.39 19.11
CA GLU A 149 11.66 17.56 19.18
C GLU A 149 12.18 18.58 18.15
N ILE A 150 11.76 18.49 16.88
CA ILE A 150 12.15 19.46 15.84
C ILE A 150 11.73 20.88 16.25
N LEU A 151 10.52 21.05 16.81
CA LEU A 151 10.05 22.34 17.33
C LEU A 151 10.86 22.81 18.55
N ALA A 152 11.27 21.92 19.45
CA ALA A 152 12.12 22.26 20.59
C ALA A 152 13.52 22.71 20.14
N ARG A 153 14.18 21.95 19.25
CA ARG A 153 15.48 22.28 18.67
C ARG A 153 15.44 23.61 17.90
N ALA A 154 14.39 23.83 17.10
CA ALA A 154 14.20 25.07 16.34
C ALA A 154 14.00 26.30 17.24
N LYS A 155 13.24 26.17 18.34
CA LYS A 155 13.09 27.23 19.35
C LYS A 155 14.40 27.55 20.05
N ALA A 156 15.13 26.53 20.51
CA ALA A 156 16.41 26.71 21.19
C ALA A 156 17.44 27.46 20.32
N GLY A 157 17.60 27.04 19.05
CA GLY A 157 18.49 27.74 18.11
C GLY A 157 18.02 29.16 17.75
N ALA A 158 16.71 29.41 17.71
CA ALA A 158 16.18 30.76 17.51
C ALA A 158 16.45 31.67 18.72
N GLU A 159 16.32 31.15 19.94
CA GLU A 159 16.68 31.90 21.16
C GLU A 159 18.19 32.19 21.24
N GLU A 160 19.03 31.23 20.86
CA GLU A 160 20.49 31.38 20.79
C GLU A 160 20.90 32.48 19.80
N LEU A 161 20.42 32.40 18.55
CA LEU A 161 20.66 33.44 17.54
C LEU A 161 20.16 34.83 17.96
N MET A 162 19.03 34.89 18.69
CA MET A 162 18.51 36.16 19.23
C MET A 162 19.37 36.71 20.39
N ARG A 163 19.93 35.85 21.24
CA ARG A 163 20.88 36.26 22.30
C ARG A 163 22.17 36.80 21.69
N ASP A 164 22.72 36.12 20.69
CA ASP A 164 23.96 36.52 20.00
C ASP A 164 23.77 37.85 19.26
N ALA A 165 22.68 38.00 18.51
CA ALA A 165 22.36 39.25 17.83
C ALA A 165 22.17 40.42 18.81
N GLN A 166 21.58 40.18 19.99
CA GLN A 166 21.46 41.21 21.04
C GLN A 166 22.80 41.56 21.68
N GLN A 167 23.69 40.58 21.89
CA GLN A 167 25.05 40.85 22.40
C GLN A 167 25.87 41.66 21.41
N GLN A 168 25.85 41.27 20.12
CA GLN A 168 26.52 42.01 19.05
C GLN A 168 25.98 43.44 18.91
N ALA A 169 24.65 43.61 18.95
CA ALA A 169 24.02 44.94 18.89
C ALA A 169 24.47 45.84 20.06
N ARG A 170 24.52 45.31 21.29
CA ARG A 170 25.06 46.04 22.45
C ARG A 170 26.53 46.39 22.27
N THR A 171 27.37 45.44 21.88
CA THR A 171 28.81 45.69 21.63
C THR A 171 29.04 46.79 20.61
N VAL A 172 28.23 46.85 19.53
CA VAL A 172 28.30 47.92 18.53
C VAL A 172 27.77 49.26 19.07
N GLN A 173 26.74 49.25 19.92
CA GLN A 173 26.24 50.45 20.61
C GLN A 173 27.29 51.02 21.58
N ASP A 174 27.86 50.17 22.45
CA ASP A 174 28.91 50.55 23.41
C ASP A 174 30.14 51.16 22.69
N GLN A 175 30.55 50.56 21.56
CA GLN A 175 31.62 51.09 20.71
C GLN A 175 31.25 52.43 20.06
N ALA A 176 30.02 52.59 19.57
CA ALA A 176 29.56 53.84 18.97
C ALA A 176 29.48 54.97 20.02
N GLU A 177 28.97 54.70 21.22
CA GLU A 177 28.98 55.65 22.33
C GLU A 177 30.39 56.04 22.74
N ALA A 178 31.32 55.08 22.83
CA ALA A 178 32.72 55.37 23.13
C ALA A 178 33.35 56.29 22.08
N ARG A 179 33.13 56.04 20.78
CA ARG A 179 33.59 56.91 19.69
C ARG A 179 32.96 58.30 19.71
N VAL A 180 31.69 58.43 20.11
CA VAL A 180 31.05 59.75 20.26
C VAL A 180 31.67 60.53 21.43
N ARG A 181 31.94 59.88 22.57
CA ARG A 181 32.61 60.52 23.73
C ARG A 181 34.06 60.93 23.41
N GLU A 182 34.79 60.11 22.67
CA GLU A 182 36.13 60.41 22.16
C GLU A 182 36.12 61.65 21.26
N LEU A 183 35.24 61.68 20.24
CA LEU A 183 35.09 62.83 19.33
C LEU A 183 34.62 64.11 20.04
N GLN A 184 33.82 63.99 21.10
CA GLN A 184 33.43 65.12 21.95
C GLN A 184 34.64 65.69 22.70
N ALA A 185 35.43 64.84 23.37
CA ALA A 185 36.64 65.27 24.07
C ALA A 185 37.70 65.90 23.14
N ASP A 186 37.88 65.33 21.94
CA ASP A 186 38.75 65.90 20.89
C ASP A 186 38.23 67.27 20.42
N THR A 187 36.91 67.42 20.27
CA THR A 187 36.27 68.68 19.87
C THR A 187 36.45 69.76 20.95
N ASP A 188 36.22 69.43 22.22
CA ASP A 188 36.39 70.35 23.34
C ASP A 188 37.86 70.77 23.51
N SER A 189 38.78 69.82 23.37
CA SER A 189 40.24 70.07 23.34
C SER A 189 40.64 71.02 22.20
N ALA A 190 40.05 70.85 21.00
CA ALA A 190 40.28 71.74 19.87
C ALA A 190 39.69 73.16 20.11
N TRP A 191 38.55 73.27 20.78
CA TRP A 191 37.99 74.57 21.18
C TRP A 191 38.84 75.26 22.25
N GLU A 192 39.37 74.53 23.24
CA GLU A 192 40.32 75.07 24.22
C GLU A 192 41.60 75.58 23.54
N ALA A 193 42.19 74.77 22.65
CA ALA A 193 43.41 75.15 21.92
C ALA A 193 43.18 76.39 21.04
N ARG A 194 42.02 76.47 20.39
CA ARG A 194 41.59 77.67 19.64
C ARG A 194 41.37 78.88 20.56
N GLY A 195 40.83 78.68 21.75
CA GLY A 195 40.64 79.73 22.76
C GLY A 195 41.98 80.33 23.17
N LYS A 196 42.93 79.48 23.60
CA LYS A 196 44.29 79.85 23.98
C LYS A 196 45.02 80.59 22.85
N LEU A 197 44.95 80.08 21.61
CA LEU A 197 45.54 80.74 20.43
C LEU A 197 44.93 82.14 20.15
N LEU A 198 43.64 82.35 20.43
CA LEU A 198 42.99 83.65 20.27
C LEU A 198 43.29 84.61 21.43
N GLU A 199 43.65 84.09 22.61
CA GLU A 199 44.14 84.86 23.76
C GLU A 199 45.61 85.28 23.58
N ASP A 200 46.45 84.43 22.98
CA ASP A 200 47.83 84.74 22.59
C ASP A 200 47.92 85.70 21.38
N LEU A 201 46.93 85.69 20.48
CA LEU A 201 46.97 86.43 19.22
C LEU A 201 47.23 87.95 19.36
N PRO A 202 46.63 88.70 20.31
CA PRO A 202 46.93 90.12 20.51
C PRO A 202 48.36 90.37 20.96
N ARG A 203 48.94 89.47 21.78
CA ARG A 203 50.33 89.54 22.19
C ARG A 203 51.25 89.33 21.00
N ILE A 204 51.03 88.28 20.22
CA ILE A 204 51.79 87.96 19.00
C ILE A 204 51.68 89.12 17.99
N ALA A 205 50.49 89.73 17.85
CA ALA A 205 50.28 90.89 16.99
C ALA A 205 51.08 92.12 17.46
N THR A 206 51.16 92.39 18.77
CA THR A 206 52.01 93.44 19.33
C THR A 206 53.49 93.17 19.09
N GLU A 207 53.97 91.96 19.39
CA GLU A 207 55.37 91.56 19.14
C GLU A 207 55.74 91.70 17.65
N LEU A 208 54.83 91.32 16.73
CA LEU A 208 54.99 91.54 15.29
C LEU A 208 54.95 93.02 14.88
N MET A 209 54.11 93.84 15.50
CA MET A 209 54.05 95.29 15.24
C MET A 209 55.30 96.02 15.74
N GLU A 210 55.89 95.61 16.87
CA GLU A 210 57.17 96.14 17.35
C GLU A 210 58.31 95.77 16.40
N VAL A 211 58.39 94.51 15.95
CA VAL A 211 59.38 94.06 14.95
C VAL A 211 59.21 94.81 13.62
N ALA A 212 57.97 94.97 13.15
CA ALA A 212 57.66 95.70 11.92
C ALA A 212 57.97 97.22 12.04
N GLY A 213 57.65 97.85 13.16
CA GLY A 213 58.01 99.24 13.46
C GLY A 213 59.53 99.43 13.52
N GLY A 214 60.24 98.51 14.18
CA GLY A 214 61.70 98.46 14.22
C GLY A 214 62.35 98.17 12.86
N ALA A 215 61.64 97.61 11.89
CA ALA A 215 62.08 97.49 10.50
C ALA A 215 61.77 98.76 9.69
N ALA A 216 60.56 99.32 9.83
CA ALA A 216 60.15 100.56 9.16
C ALA A 216 61.02 101.77 9.57
N ALA A 217 61.44 101.85 10.84
CA ALA A 217 62.37 102.85 11.34
C ALA A 217 63.75 102.79 10.66
N ARG A 218 64.21 101.60 10.23
CA ARG A 218 65.44 101.43 9.45
C ARG A 218 65.30 101.92 8.00
N LEU A 219 64.07 101.96 7.48
CA LEU A 219 63.75 102.37 6.10
C LEU A 219 63.47 103.88 5.97
N GLN A 220 62.94 104.55 7.00
CA GLN A 220 62.52 105.97 6.93
C GLN A 220 63.63 107.00 7.23
N ARG A 221 64.85 106.76 6.72
CA ARG A 221 65.96 107.75 6.74
C ARG A 221 65.83 108.70 5.53
N PRO A 222 66.07 110.02 5.65
CA PRO A 222 65.52 111.01 4.71
C PRO A 222 66.12 111.05 3.28
N LYS A 223 65.40 111.74 2.39
CA LYS A 223 65.42 111.66 0.89
C LYS A 223 66.66 112.21 0.17
N GLY A 224 66.89 111.70 -1.05
CA GLY A 224 67.59 112.36 -2.17
C GLY A 224 67.02 111.90 -3.54
N LYS A 225 66.76 112.82 -4.49
CA LYS A 225 66.23 112.57 -5.86
C LYS A 225 67.23 111.78 -6.73
N GLY A 226 66.90 111.00 -7.77
CA GLY A 226 65.64 110.63 -8.47
C GLY A 226 65.91 109.39 -9.37
N ILE A 227 65.47 109.15 -10.61
CA ILE A 227 64.61 109.79 -11.65
C ILE A 227 63.95 108.65 -12.52
N ALA A 228 63.11 108.95 -13.53
CA ALA A 228 62.39 108.04 -14.45
C ALA A 228 63.29 107.41 -15.58
N THR A 229 62.84 106.54 -16.54
CA THR A 229 61.52 106.35 -17.18
C THR A 229 61.37 105.02 -17.97
N GLY A 230 60.15 104.46 -18.08
CA GLY A 230 59.68 103.55 -19.16
C GLY A 230 60.15 102.08 -19.10
N ASP A 231 59.56 101.12 -19.83
CA ASP A 231 58.24 101.00 -20.51
C ASP A 231 57.94 99.50 -20.78
N GLY A 232 56.70 99.14 -21.12
CA GLY A 232 56.31 97.82 -21.65
C GLY A 232 55.24 97.09 -20.82
N GLY A 233 54.15 96.66 -21.47
CA GLY A 233 53.05 95.94 -20.82
C GLY A 233 52.33 94.95 -21.74
N ALA A 234 51.39 94.18 -21.18
CA ALA A 234 50.49 93.29 -21.92
C ALA A 234 49.17 93.06 -21.15
N LYS A 235 48.09 92.68 -21.85
CA LYS A 235 46.78 92.36 -21.28
C LYS A 235 46.62 90.84 -21.06
N GLY A 236 45.78 90.46 -20.08
CA GLY A 236 45.23 89.11 -19.95
C GLY A 236 43.89 89.13 -19.21
N SER A 237 42.82 88.68 -19.85
CA SER A 237 41.46 88.60 -19.29
C SER A 237 41.02 87.14 -19.19
N GLY A 238 40.36 86.76 -18.10
CA GLY A 238 39.82 85.40 -17.89
C GLY A 238 38.73 85.40 -16.82
N SER A 239 37.55 84.90 -17.16
CA SER A 239 36.35 84.96 -16.31
C SER A 239 36.25 83.79 -15.31
N ALA A 240 35.55 84.08 -14.21
CA ALA A 240 34.86 83.15 -13.30
C ALA A 240 33.79 82.28 -14.05
N PRO A 241 33.04 81.33 -13.41
CA PRO A 241 32.84 81.15 -11.96
C PRO A 241 32.73 79.69 -11.43
N ALA A 242 32.37 79.55 -10.14
CA ALA A 242 31.74 78.33 -9.58
C ALA A 242 30.20 78.41 -9.71
N PRO A 243 29.47 77.28 -9.58
CA PRO A 243 28.77 77.06 -8.31
C PRO A 243 28.63 75.58 -7.86
N ARG A 244 27.96 75.39 -6.71
CA ARG A 244 27.68 74.12 -6.03
C ARG A 244 26.76 73.16 -6.81
N GLY A 245 27.01 71.85 -6.65
CA GLY A 245 26.14 71.07 -5.74
C GLY A 245 25.55 69.73 -6.20
N GLN A 246 25.47 68.82 -5.22
CA GLN A 246 24.56 67.66 -5.04
C GLN A 246 25.08 66.23 -5.27
N LEU A 247 24.69 65.40 -4.29
CA LEU A 247 24.35 63.97 -4.31
C LEU A 247 25.44 62.87 -4.39
N ARG A 248 25.45 62.09 -3.30
CA ARG A 248 25.81 60.67 -3.12
C ARG A 248 27.28 60.23 -3.22
N PRO A 249 27.78 59.43 -2.25
CA PRO A 249 28.88 58.50 -2.51
C PRO A 249 28.38 57.30 -3.33
N GLU A 250 29.25 56.73 -4.15
CA GLU A 250 29.01 55.49 -4.88
C GLU A 250 28.90 54.30 -3.91
N GLU A 251 27.86 53.47 -4.06
CA GLU A 251 27.79 52.16 -3.40
C GLU A 251 28.68 51.15 -4.16
N PRO A 252 29.38 50.22 -3.48
CA PRO A 252 30.11 49.17 -4.15
C PRO A 252 29.15 48.23 -4.90
N THR A 253 29.44 47.95 -6.16
CA THR A 253 28.57 47.23 -7.11
C THR A 253 28.48 45.70 -6.85
N LEU A 254 27.96 45.32 -5.68
CA LEU A 254 27.64 43.93 -5.32
C LEU A 254 26.31 43.46 -5.93
N ALA A 255 26.32 43.26 -7.25
CA ALA A 255 25.19 42.75 -8.01
C ALA A 255 25.42 41.29 -8.48
N HIS A 256 24.90 40.34 -7.70
CA HIS A 256 24.54 38.98 -8.15
C HIS A 256 25.67 37.96 -8.47
N SER A 257 26.55 37.69 -7.51
CA SER A 257 26.96 36.29 -7.28
C SER A 257 25.81 35.52 -6.60
N ARG A 258 24.68 35.38 -7.29
CA ARG A 258 23.57 34.55 -6.80
C ARG A 258 23.88 33.10 -7.17
N ALA A 259 24.37 32.34 -6.19
CA ALA A 259 24.64 30.92 -6.34
C ALA A 259 23.46 30.19 -6.99
N GLN A 260 23.71 29.48 -8.09
CA GLN A 260 22.78 28.49 -8.61
C GLN A 260 22.78 27.26 -7.70
N LYS A 261 22.24 27.41 -6.48
CA LYS A 261 21.84 26.28 -5.66
C LYS A 261 20.82 25.47 -6.45
N SER A 262 21.24 24.29 -6.86
CA SER A 262 20.45 23.09 -7.13
C SER A 262 19.00 23.35 -7.54
N ARG A 263 18.71 23.28 -8.86
CA ARG A 263 17.34 22.98 -9.31
C ARG A 263 16.85 21.74 -8.54
N PRO A 264 15.73 21.78 -7.80
CA PRO A 264 15.12 20.55 -7.33
C PRO A 264 14.77 19.74 -8.59
N ARG A 265 15.26 18.50 -8.67
CA ARG A 265 14.80 17.58 -9.72
C ARG A 265 13.31 17.38 -9.50
N ARG A 266 12.49 17.88 -10.44
CA ARG A 266 11.07 17.55 -10.48
C ARG A 266 10.97 16.01 -10.53
N PRO A 267 10.30 15.34 -9.58
CA PRO A 267 10.14 13.90 -9.66
C PRO A 267 9.39 13.57 -10.97
N PRO A 268 9.71 12.45 -11.64
CA PRO A 268 8.93 12.01 -12.78
C PRO A 268 7.48 11.79 -12.31
N THR A 269 6.52 12.32 -13.05
CA THR A 269 5.11 11.99 -12.86
C THR A 269 4.92 10.50 -13.12
N PRO A 270 4.32 9.73 -12.19
CA PRO A 270 4.02 8.32 -12.45
C PRO A 270 3.04 8.22 -13.62
N ASP A 271 3.40 7.43 -14.62
CA ASP A 271 2.57 7.15 -15.79
C ASP A 271 1.43 6.20 -15.40
N PRO A 272 0.14 6.61 -15.50
CA PRO A 272 -1.01 5.79 -15.09
C PRO A 272 -1.34 4.70 -16.13
N GLY A 273 -0.33 3.95 -16.58
CA GLY A 273 -0.41 3.05 -17.74
C GLY A 273 0.28 1.70 -17.60
N ARG A 274 0.95 1.39 -16.47
CA ARG A 274 1.69 0.11 -16.28
C ARG A 274 1.29 -0.70 -15.05
N ILE A 275 0.07 -1.25 -15.11
CA ILE A 275 -0.26 -2.50 -14.40
C ILE A 275 0.65 -3.63 -14.92
N SER A 276 1.78 -3.84 -14.26
CA SER A 276 2.72 -4.93 -14.56
C SER A 276 2.42 -6.09 -13.62
N SER A 277 1.61 -7.04 -14.10
CA SER A 277 1.16 -8.21 -13.33
C SER A 277 2.31 -9.19 -13.08
N THR A 278 2.70 -9.36 -11.81
CA THR A 278 3.52 -10.51 -11.38
C THR A 278 3.00 -11.05 -10.05
N SER A 279 2.41 -12.24 -10.12
CA SER A 279 2.10 -13.15 -9.02
C SER A 279 1.99 -14.56 -9.61
N PRO A 280 2.17 -15.63 -8.84
CA PRO A 280 2.64 -15.67 -7.44
C PRO A 280 4.18 -15.61 -7.33
#